data_AF-A0A3P7P7Q9-F1
#
_entry.id   AF-A0A3P7P7Q9-F1
#
_cell.length_a   1.000
_cell.length_b   1.000
_cell.length_c   1.000
_cell.angle_alpha   90.00
_cell.angle_beta   90.00
_cell.angle_gamma   90.00
#
_symmetry.space_group_name_H-M   'P 1'
#
loop_
_entity.id
_entity.type
_entity.pdbx_description
1 polymer ?
#
loop_
_entity_poly.entity_id
_entity_poly.type
_entity_poly.pdbx_seq_one_letter_code
_entity_poly.pdbx_strand_id
1 'polypeptide(L)'
;MVVHSKADILLMALWFLFLSTLCVLVVQICRWIKNRYVLVHCWFCNSPNRIHVSARNSFVCSACKQYNGFTPSGDYNKEIPEMYQTTGNPSAFVSQSKEAFVSHSNVLCAVCAQKQEQKLLELSRFEASADSKWDVEIEAFRQNLETRFDLCSPCKAKVRARVLQVGTVDALALSIFSA
;
A
#
# COMPACT_ATOMS: atom_id res chain seq x y z
N MET A 1 35.42 5.11 -60.02
CA MET A 1 34.03 5.64 -59.92
C MET A 1 33.11 4.44 -59.85
N VAL A 2 32.45 4.20 -58.72
CA VAL A 2 31.46 3.12 -58.61
C VAL A 2 30.20 3.58 -59.33
N VAL A 3 29.91 2.99 -60.49
CA VAL A 3 28.69 3.26 -61.25
C VAL A 3 27.62 2.33 -60.68
N HIS A 4 26.75 2.86 -59.83
CA HIS A 4 25.59 2.13 -59.36
C HIS A 4 24.59 1.95 -60.50
N SER A 5 24.06 0.74 -60.65
CA SER A 5 23.00 0.49 -61.61
C SER A 5 21.73 1.24 -61.18
N LYS A 6 20.84 1.53 -62.12
CA LYS A 6 19.53 2.12 -61.80
C LYS A 6 18.74 1.27 -60.79
N ALA A 7 18.95 -0.06 -60.81
CA ALA A 7 18.35 -0.99 -59.87
C ALA A 7 18.91 -0.80 -58.45
N ASP A 8 20.22 -0.59 -58.30
CA ASP A 8 20.85 -0.33 -56.99
C ASP A 8 20.32 0.98 -56.37
N ILE A 9 20.19 2.04 -57.18
CA ILE A 9 19.64 3.32 -56.74
C ILE A 9 18.19 3.17 -56.28
N LEU A 10 17.37 2.42 -57.04
CA LEU A 10 15.97 2.17 -56.70
C LEU A 10 15.84 1.34 -55.41
N LEU A 11 16.68 0.32 -55.24
CA LEU A 11 16.70 -0.51 -54.03
C LEU A 11 17.08 0.32 -52.80
N MET A 12 18.12 1.16 -52.90
CA MET A 12 18.52 2.05 -51.81
C MET A 12 17.40 3.02 -51.43
N ALA A 13 16.72 3.62 -52.42
CA ALA A 13 15.59 4.52 -52.16
C ALA A 13 14.42 3.82 -51.46
N LEU A 14 14.09 2.59 -51.85
CA LEU A 14 13.04 1.79 -51.18
C LEU A 14 13.39 1.49 -49.73
N TRP A 15 14.65 1.15 -49.44
CA TRP A 15 15.11 0.94 -48.06
C TRP A 15 15.02 2.21 -47.22
N PHE A 16 15.44 3.38 -47.75
CA PHE A 16 15.31 4.64 -47.03
C PHE A 16 13.84 4.98 -46.71
N LEU A 17 12.92 4.78 -47.66
CA LEU A 17 11.49 4.96 -47.43
C LEU A 17 10.94 3.99 -46.37
N PHE A 18 11.37 2.72 -46.42
CA PHE A 18 10.99 1.72 -45.42
C PHE A 18 11.50 2.09 -44.02
N LEU A 19 12.78 2.46 -43.88
CA LEU A 19 13.38 2.87 -42.60
C LEU A 19 12.70 4.13 -42.05
N SER A 20 12.39 5.11 -42.91
CA SER A 20 11.68 6.33 -42.51
C SER A 20 10.27 6.03 -42.02
N THR A 21 9.50 5.22 -42.74
CA THR A 21 8.14 4.85 -42.33
C THR A 21 8.14 4.02 -41.05
N LEU A 22 9.09 3.10 -40.90
CA LEU A 22 9.30 2.34 -39.65
C LEU A 22 9.62 3.26 -38.48
N CYS A 23 10.50 4.25 -38.66
CA CYS A 23 10.85 5.22 -37.62
C CYS A 23 9.60 6.02 -37.18
N VAL A 24 8.81 6.53 -38.12
CA VAL A 24 7.56 7.23 -37.82
C VAL A 24 6.58 6.32 -37.07
N LEU A 25 6.42 5.06 -37.51
CA LEU A 25 5.54 4.10 -36.85
C LEU A 25 5.97 3.87 -35.39
N VAL A 26 7.26 3.66 -35.13
CA VAL A 26 7.81 3.48 -33.78
C VAL A 26 7.52 4.71 -32.91
N VAL A 27 7.74 5.92 -33.44
CA VAL A 27 7.45 7.17 -32.72
C VAL A 27 5.96 7.25 -32.37
N GLN A 28 5.06 6.92 -33.29
CA GLN A 28 3.62 6.94 -33.04
C GLN A 28 3.21 5.91 -31.99
N ILE A 29 3.77 4.70 -32.03
CA ILE A 29 3.53 3.67 -31.01
C ILE A 29 4.03 4.14 -29.64
N CYS A 30 5.23 4.68 -29.55
CA CYS A 30 5.77 5.21 -28.30
C CYS A 30 4.90 6.35 -27.73
N ARG A 31 4.42 7.26 -28.60
CA ARG A 31 3.49 8.34 -28.21
C ARG A 31 2.17 7.78 -27.71
N TRP A 32 1.61 6.78 -28.42
CA TRP A 32 0.38 6.12 -28.02
C TRP A 32 0.53 5.47 -26.65
N ILE A 33 1.58 4.66 -26.43
CA ILE A 33 1.86 3.99 -25.14
C ILE A 33 2.00 5.03 -24.02
N LYS A 34 2.79 6.08 -24.24
CA LYS A 34 3.02 7.12 -23.22
C LYS A 34 1.79 7.95 -22.92
N ASN A 35 0.85 8.10 -23.86
CA ASN A 35 -0.32 8.95 -23.72
C ASN A 35 -1.60 8.20 -23.27
N ARG A 36 -1.45 6.99 -22.71
CA ARG A 36 -2.60 6.20 -22.26
C ARG A 36 -2.97 6.49 -20.82
N TYR A 37 -4.25 6.28 -20.54
CA TYR A 37 -4.78 6.25 -19.19
C TYR A 37 -4.85 4.81 -18.69
N VAL A 38 -4.54 4.62 -17.42
CA VAL A 38 -4.61 3.33 -16.72
C VAL A 38 -5.49 3.48 -15.48
N LEU A 39 -6.10 2.38 -15.06
CA LEU A 39 -6.82 2.28 -13.80
C LEU A 39 -5.87 1.75 -12.73
N VAL A 40 -5.72 2.48 -11.63
CA VAL A 40 -4.94 2.04 -10.47
C VAL A 40 -5.75 2.18 -9.19
N HIS A 41 -5.53 1.29 -8.24
CA HIS A 41 -6.17 1.37 -6.93
C HIS A 41 -5.31 2.20 -5.97
N CYS A 42 -5.98 3.04 -5.17
CA CYS A 42 -5.34 3.79 -4.10
C CYS A 42 -4.85 2.84 -3.00
N TRP A 43 -3.62 2.99 -2.53
CA TRP A 43 -3.07 2.20 -1.44
C TRP A 43 -3.84 2.36 -0.11
N PHE A 44 -4.49 3.51 0.10
CA PHE A 44 -5.14 3.84 1.37
C PHE A 44 -6.62 3.44 1.43
N CYS A 45 -7.41 3.83 0.42
CA CYS A 45 -8.86 3.63 0.42
C CYS A 45 -9.32 2.60 -0.62
N ASN A 46 -8.39 2.01 -1.37
CA ASN A 46 -8.64 1.05 -2.45
C ASN A 46 -9.57 1.55 -3.57
N SER A 47 -9.96 2.82 -3.58
CA SER A 47 -10.79 3.39 -4.65
C SER A 47 -10.03 3.42 -5.98
N PRO A 48 -10.67 3.08 -7.10
CA PRO A 48 -10.04 3.11 -8.41
C PRO A 48 -9.85 4.56 -8.89
N ASN A 49 -8.68 4.85 -9.45
CA ASN A 49 -8.31 6.15 -10.01
C ASN A 49 -7.87 5.97 -11.45
N ARG A 50 -8.52 6.70 -12.37
CA ARG A 50 -8.11 6.74 -13.78
C ARG A 50 -7.08 7.84 -13.95
N ILE A 51 -5.83 7.46 -14.16
CA ILE A 51 -4.69 8.38 -14.24
C ILE A 51 -3.89 8.14 -15.52
N HIS A 52 -3.09 9.12 -15.90
CA HIS A 52 -2.16 8.99 -17.01
C HIS A 52 -1.03 8.01 -16.64
N VAL A 53 -0.57 7.16 -17.56
CA VAL A 53 0.44 6.12 -17.26
C VAL A 53 1.71 6.68 -16.62
N SER A 54 2.11 7.90 -16.99
CA SER A 54 3.29 8.58 -16.40
C SER A 54 3.10 8.96 -14.93
N ALA A 55 1.86 9.07 -14.45
CA ALA A 55 1.51 9.44 -13.08
C ALA A 55 1.21 8.21 -12.20
N ARG A 56 1.45 6.99 -12.69
CA ARG A 56 1.10 5.74 -12.00
C ARG A 56 1.64 5.65 -10.56
N ASN A 57 2.84 6.19 -10.34
CA ASN A 57 3.49 6.26 -9.03
C ASN A 57 3.64 7.71 -8.55
N SER A 58 2.76 8.62 -8.97
CA SER A 58 2.77 10.01 -8.51
C SER A 58 1.41 10.65 -8.80
N PHE A 59 0.41 10.28 -8.00
CA PHE A 59 -0.94 10.84 -8.11
C PHE A 59 -1.57 11.07 -6.75
N VAL A 60 -2.53 11.99 -6.66
CA VAL A 60 -3.37 12.18 -5.48
C VAL A 60 -4.72 11.51 -5.72
N CYS A 61 -5.16 10.69 -4.78
CA CYS A 61 -6.43 9.98 -4.91
C CYS A 61 -7.61 10.96 -4.95
N SER A 62 -8.51 10.81 -5.91
CA SER A 62 -9.71 11.65 -6.04
C SER A 62 -10.70 11.47 -4.88
N ALA A 63 -10.73 10.28 -4.25
CA ALA A 63 -11.62 9.95 -3.15
C ALA A 63 -11.09 10.44 -1.79
N CYS A 64 -9.95 9.91 -1.31
CA CYS A 64 -9.44 10.20 0.03
C CYS A 64 -8.38 11.32 0.08
N LYS A 65 -8.01 11.91 -1.06
CA LYS A 65 -7.02 12.99 -1.19
C LYS A 65 -5.60 12.64 -0.70
N GLN A 66 -5.31 11.36 -0.48
CA GLN A 66 -3.97 10.89 -0.12
C GLN A 66 -3.07 10.74 -1.35
N TYR A 67 -1.79 11.10 -1.19
CA TYR A 67 -0.78 10.97 -2.24
C TYR A 67 -0.32 9.51 -2.38
N ASN A 68 -0.26 9.02 -3.62
CA ASN A 68 0.14 7.67 -4.01
C ASN A 68 1.39 7.77 -4.89
N GLY A 69 2.55 7.69 -4.23
CA GLY A 69 3.84 7.70 -4.90
C GLY A 69 4.94 7.29 -3.93
N PHE A 70 5.53 6.13 -4.17
CA PHE A 70 6.46 5.49 -3.24
C PHE A 70 7.81 5.19 -3.89
N THR A 71 8.88 5.21 -3.11
CA THR A 71 10.19 4.67 -3.47
C THR A 71 10.14 3.14 -3.43
N PRO A 72 11.15 2.43 -3.98
CA PRO A 72 11.24 0.97 -3.82
C PRO A 72 11.31 0.51 -2.35
N SER A 73 11.78 1.36 -1.42
CA SER A 73 11.79 1.09 0.03
C SER A 73 10.43 1.30 0.70
N GLY A 74 9.46 1.91 0.01
CA GLY A 74 8.13 2.21 0.55
C GLY A 74 7.96 3.62 1.12
N ASP A 75 9.01 4.44 1.14
CA ASP A 75 8.93 5.86 1.51
C ASP A 75 8.19 6.67 0.45
N TYR A 76 7.75 7.89 0.77
CA TYR A 76 7.23 8.77 -0.27
C TYR A 76 8.32 9.19 -1.26
N ASN A 77 8.01 9.15 -2.54
CA ASN A 77 8.93 9.59 -3.60
C ASN A 77 8.98 11.11 -3.80
N LYS A 78 8.34 11.86 -2.90
CA LYS A 78 8.43 13.30 -2.76
C LYS A 78 8.33 13.65 -1.29
N GLU A 79 8.87 14.79 -0.91
CA GLU A 79 8.59 15.37 0.39
C GLU A 79 7.10 15.75 0.49
N ILE A 80 6.49 15.48 1.64
CA ILE A 80 5.13 15.89 1.99
C ILE A 80 5.25 16.86 3.16
N PRO A 81 5.37 18.18 2.91
CA PRO A 81 5.56 19.17 3.96
C PRO A 81 4.48 19.12 5.04
N GLU A 82 3.25 18.77 4.65
CA GLU A 82 2.10 18.62 5.54
C GLU A 82 2.31 17.54 6.61
N MET A 83 3.21 16.57 6.38
CA MET A 83 3.56 15.54 7.36
C MET A 83 4.38 16.09 8.53
N TYR A 84 5.14 17.16 8.31
CA TYR A 84 6.00 17.79 9.32
C TYR A 84 5.37 19.07 9.91
N GLN A 85 4.40 19.65 9.23
CA GLN A 85 3.69 20.83 9.68
C GLN A 85 2.66 20.45 10.76
N THR A 86 3.01 20.72 12.01
CA THR A 86 2.07 20.66 13.15
C THR A 86 1.07 21.82 13.15
N THR A 87 1.36 22.89 12.41
CA THR A 87 0.54 24.11 12.27
C THR A 87 -0.64 23.87 11.34
N GLY A 88 -1.62 23.08 11.76
CA GLY A 88 -2.80 22.79 10.95
C GLY A 88 -3.35 21.38 11.10
N ASN A 89 -2.65 20.50 11.82
CA ASN A 89 -3.34 19.35 12.39
C ASN A 89 -4.42 19.90 13.32
N PRO A 90 -5.72 19.73 13.02
CA PRO A 90 -6.70 19.90 14.07
C PRO A 90 -6.22 18.97 15.19
N SER A 91 -6.22 19.42 16.43
CA SER A 91 -5.87 18.63 17.61
C SER A 91 -6.84 17.45 17.85
N ALA A 92 -7.46 16.93 16.78
CA ALA A 92 -8.71 16.19 16.76
C ALA A 92 -8.55 14.74 16.26
N PHE A 93 -7.35 14.30 15.84
CA PHE A 93 -7.11 12.85 15.66
C PHE A 93 -6.75 12.14 16.97
N VAL A 94 -6.28 12.89 17.96
CA VAL A 94 -6.57 12.52 19.34
C VAL A 94 -8.00 13.00 19.54
N SER A 95 -8.97 12.10 19.40
CA SER A 95 -10.18 12.28 20.20
C SER A 95 -9.67 12.49 21.62
N GLN A 96 -9.67 13.73 22.09
CA GLN A 96 -9.67 14.04 23.51
C GLN A 96 -11.03 13.57 24.03
N SER A 97 -11.30 12.26 23.92
CA SER A 97 -12.13 11.62 24.91
C SER A 97 -11.31 11.81 26.19
N LYS A 98 -11.70 12.83 26.97
CA LYS A 98 -11.34 12.90 28.40
C LYS A 98 -11.81 11.64 29.14
N GLU A 99 -12.58 10.79 28.49
CA GLU A 99 -12.70 9.39 28.82
C GLU A 99 -11.38 8.71 28.43
N ALA A 100 -10.54 8.44 29.43
CA ALA A 100 -9.54 7.39 29.32
C ALA A 100 -10.18 6.21 28.57
N PHE A 101 -9.47 5.60 27.63
CA PHE A 101 -9.92 4.35 27.03
C PHE A 101 -10.04 3.32 28.15
N VAL A 102 -11.21 3.27 28.79
CA VAL A 102 -11.50 2.25 29.78
C VAL A 102 -11.99 1.07 28.97
N SER A 103 -11.06 0.19 28.61
CA SER A 103 -11.38 -1.13 28.09
C SER A 103 -12.08 -1.92 29.20
N HIS A 104 -13.34 -1.61 29.45
CA HIS A 104 -14.25 -2.47 30.21
C HIS A 104 -14.67 -3.68 29.35
N SER A 105 -13.76 -4.21 28.51
CA SER A 105 -14.05 -5.43 27.78
C SER A 105 -14.10 -6.57 28.81
N ASN A 106 -15.29 -7.13 29.01
CA ASN A 106 -15.53 -8.34 29.79
C ASN A 106 -15.01 -9.63 29.10
N VAL A 107 -14.27 -9.46 28.01
CA VAL A 107 -13.71 -10.52 27.16
C VAL A 107 -12.56 -11.22 27.88
N LEU A 108 -11.68 -10.45 28.52
CA LEU A 108 -10.50 -10.97 29.23
C LEU A 108 -10.68 -10.85 30.74
N CYS A 109 -10.16 -11.82 31.50
CA CYS A 109 -9.96 -11.63 32.93
C CYS A 109 -8.80 -10.67 33.19
N ALA A 110 -8.71 -10.09 34.40
CA ALA A 110 -7.69 -9.10 34.74
C ALA A 110 -6.25 -9.59 34.46
N VAL A 111 -5.96 -10.86 34.78
CA VAL A 111 -4.64 -11.47 34.51
C VAL A 111 -4.34 -11.56 33.02
N CYS A 112 -5.32 -11.99 32.21
CA CYS A 112 -5.14 -12.07 30.76
C CYS A 112 -5.04 -10.68 30.13
N ALA A 113 -5.79 -9.70 30.63
CA ALA A 113 -5.71 -8.31 30.16
C ALA A 113 -4.30 -7.74 30.38
N GLN A 114 -3.74 -7.92 31.58
CA GLN A 114 -2.37 -7.49 31.89
C GLN A 114 -1.33 -8.19 31.02
N LYS A 115 -1.49 -9.51 30.77
CA LYS A 115 -0.61 -10.24 29.84
C LYS A 115 -0.65 -9.66 28.43
N GLN A 116 -1.84 -9.31 27.92
CA GLN A 116 -1.97 -8.72 26.58
C GLN A 116 -1.37 -7.31 26.51
N GLU A 117 -1.47 -6.52 27.58
CA GLU A 117 -0.80 -5.22 27.67
C GLU A 117 0.74 -5.37 27.63
N GLN A 118 1.29 -6.31 28.41
CA GLN A 118 2.73 -6.60 28.39
C GLN A 118 3.19 -7.13 27.03
N LYS A 119 2.39 -7.99 26.38
CA LYS A 119 2.66 -8.47 25.03
C LYS A 119 2.77 -7.33 24.02
N LEU A 120 1.85 -6.35 24.08
CA LEU A 120 1.86 -5.18 23.20
C LEU A 120 3.09 -4.29 23.47
N LEU A 121 3.44 -4.11 24.74
CA LEU A 121 4.64 -3.36 25.12
C LEU A 121 5.91 -4.03 24.58
N GLU A 122 6.04 -5.35 24.68
CA GLU A 122 7.18 -6.08 24.11
C GLU A 122 7.19 -6.02 22.58
N LEU A 123 6.03 -6.14 21.91
CA LEU A 123 5.92 -5.92 20.46
C LEU A 123 6.43 -4.54 20.04
N SER A 124 6.08 -3.50 20.79
CA SER A 124 6.50 -2.13 20.47
C SER A 124 8.01 -1.88 20.61
N ARG A 125 8.72 -2.75 21.35
CA ARG A 125 10.15 -2.65 21.61
C ARG A 125 10.98 -3.57 20.70
N PHE A 126 10.33 -4.31 19.80
CA PHE A 126 11.05 -5.16 18.88
C PHE A 126 11.88 -4.34 17.91
N GLU A 127 13.17 -4.65 17.85
CA GLU A 127 14.09 -4.19 16.82
C GLU A 127 14.86 -5.39 16.31
N ALA A 128 14.91 -5.55 14.98
CA ALA A 128 15.68 -6.62 14.36
C ALA A 128 17.18 -6.30 14.46
N SER A 129 18.00 -7.34 14.57
CA SER A 129 19.46 -7.18 14.63
C SER A 129 20.05 -6.66 13.30
N ALA A 130 19.37 -6.91 12.19
CA ALA A 130 19.68 -6.39 10.86
C ALA A 130 18.42 -6.43 9.97
N ASP A 131 18.30 -5.48 9.03
CA ASP A 131 17.16 -5.39 8.10
C ASP A 131 16.93 -6.69 7.31
N SER A 132 18.01 -7.36 6.88
CA SER A 132 17.93 -8.61 6.11
C SER A 132 17.38 -9.81 6.91
N LYS A 133 17.33 -9.70 8.24
CA LYS A 133 16.82 -10.74 9.13
C LYS A 133 15.43 -10.42 9.69
N TRP A 134 14.89 -9.24 9.36
CA TRP A 134 13.66 -8.74 9.96
C TRP A 134 12.53 -9.77 9.89
N ASP A 135 12.27 -10.34 8.70
CA ASP A 135 11.20 -11.32 8.47
C ASP A 135 11.32 -12.58 9.35
N VAL A 136 12.54 -13.06 9.58
CA VAL A 136 12.79 -14.27 10.37
C VAL A 136 12.70 -13.97 11.87
N GLU A 137 13.33 -12.87 12.29
CA GLU A 137 13.39 -12.48 13.70
C GLU A 137 12.02 -12.04 14.23
N ILE A 138 11.23 -11.30 13.44
CA ILE A 138 9.89 -10.87 13.87
C ILE A 138 8.96 -12.06 14.06
N GLU A 139 9.06 -13.08 13.21
CA GLU A 139 8.19 -14.25 13.30
C GLU A 139 8.55 -15.10 14.51
N ALA A 140 9.85 -15.36 14.74
CA ALA A 140 10.32 -16.03 15.94
C ALA A 140 9.93 -15.26 17.21
N PHE A 141 10.04 -13.93 17.18
CA PHE A 141 9.65 -13.06 18.29
C PHE A 141 8.14 -13.12 18.56
N ARG A 142 7.30 -13.04 17.52
CA ARG A 142 5.84 -13.20 17.63
C ARG A 142 5.46 -14.54 18.25
N GLN A 143 6.05 -15.64 17.80
CA GLN A 143 5.76 -16.97 18.34
C GLN A 143 6.16 -17.11 19.82
N ASN A 144 7.29 -16.52 20.21
CA ASN A 144 7.71 -16.46 21.62
C ASN A 144 6.68 -15.70 22.47
N LEU A 145 6.22 -14.55 21.98
CA LEU A 145 5.22 -13.73 22.67
C LEU A 145 3.85 -14.43 22.78
N GLU A 146 3.39 -15.10 21.73
CA GLU A 146 2.14 -15.89 21.77
C GLU A 146 2.21 -16.98 22.84
N THR A 147 3.38 -17.62 22.99
CA THR A 147 3.59 -18.68 23.97
C THR A 147 3.64 -18.12 25.40
N ARG A 148 4.39 -17.03 25.64
CA ARG A 148 4.54 -16.43 26.99
C ARG A 148 3.28 -15.76 27.49
N PHE A 149 2.60 -15.03 26.61
CA PHE A 149 1.44 -14.21 26.96
C PHE A 149 0.11 -14.86 26.58
N ASP A 150 0.10 -16.19 26.52
CA ASP A 150 -1.07 -16.96 26.15
C ASP A 150 -2.26 -16.72 27.09
N LEU A 151 -3.45 -16.76 26.49
CA LEU A 151 -4.73 -16.58 27.18
C LEU A 151 -5.16 -17.86 27.89
N CYS A 152 -5.86 -17.73 29.02
CA CYS A 152 -6.52 -18.88 29.62
C CYS A 152 -7.66 -19.40 28.72
N SER A 153 -7.99 -20.69 28.81
CA SER A 153 -9.01 -21.34 27.96
C SER A 153 -10.36 -20.60 27.93
N PRO A 154 -10.91 -20.11 29.06
CA PRO A 154 -12.15 -19.32 29.04
C PRO A 154 -12.02 -18.02 28.22
N CYS A 155 -10.91 -17.29 28.37
CA CYS A 155 -10.68 -16.05 27.62
C CYS A 155 -10.48 -16.34 26.13
N LYS A 156 -9.78 -17.42 25.75
CA LYS A 156 -9.66 -17.87 24.36
C LYS A 156 -11.03 -18.10 23.72
N ALA A 157 -11.93 -18.80 24.42
CA ALA A 157 -13.28 -19.06 23.93
C ALA A 157 -14.07 -17.75 23.73
N LYS A 158 -14.01 -16.83 24.70
CA LYS A 158 -14.65 -15.51 24.60
C LYS A 158 -14.11 -14.68 23.45
N VAL A 159 -12.79 -14.62 23.26
CA VAL A 159 -12.15 -13.90 22.15
C VAL A 159 -12.60 -14.49 20.82
N ARG A 160 -12.58 -15.83 20.65
CA ARG A 160 -13.04 -16.48 19.41
C ARG A 160 -14.50 -16.14 19.10
N ALA A 161 -15.38 -16.22 20.09
CA ALA A 161 -16.78 -15.84 19.93
C ALA A 161 -16.93 -14.37 19.49
N ARG A 162 -16.16 -13.47 20.10
CA ARG A 162 -16.19 -12.04 19.76
C ARG A 162 -15.66 -11.76 18.35
N VAL A 163 -14.56 -12.39 17.94
CA VAL A 163 -13.99 -12.25 16.59
C VAL A 163 -14.98 -12.70 15.53
N LEU A 164 -15.69 -13.81 15.76
CA LEU A 164 -16.74 -14.28 14.84
C LEU A 164 -17.90 -13.28 14.74
N GLN A 165 -18.33 -12.69 15.86
CA GLN A 165 -19.35 -11.63 15.83
C GLN A 165 -18.90 -10.39 15.05
N VAL A 166 -17.65 -9.94 15.24
CA VAL A 166 -17.11 -8.78 14.51
C VAL A 166 -16.96 -9.09 13.02
N GLY A 167 -16.46 -10.28 12.66
CA GLY A 167 -16.37 -10.71 11.26
C GLY A 167 -17.74 -10.77 10.56
N THR A 168 -18.82 -11.11 11.27
CA THR A 168 -20.17 -11.08 10.70
C THR A 168 -20.71 -9.67 10.44
N VAL A 169 -20.35 -8.67 11.27
CA VAL A 169 -20.80 -7.29 11.04
C VAL A 169 -20.02 -6.61 9.91
N ASP A 170 -18.75 -6.95 9.71
CA ASP A 170 -17.97 -6.46 8.56
C ASP A 170 -18.49 -7.04 7.24
N ALA A 171 -18.87 -8.32 7.22
CA ALA A 171 -19.54 -8.95 6.08
C ALA A 171 -20.91 -8.30 5.79
N LEU A 172 -21.68 -7.97 6.83
CA LEU A 172 -22.96 -7.27 6.67
C LEU A 172 -22.78 -5.82 6.19
N ALA A 173 -21.78 -5.10 6.72
CA ALA A 173 -21.46 -3.74 6.29
C ALA A 173 -21.03 -3.70 4.81
N LEU A 174 -20.21 -4.66 4.35
CA LEU A 174 -19.83 -4.80 2.95
C LEU A 174 -21.04 -5.06 2.02
N SER A 175 -22.08 -5.76 2.51
CA SER A 175 -23.31 -6.00 1.74
C SER A 175 -24.23 -4.77 1.65
N ILE A 176 -24.18 -3.85 2.63
CA ILE A 176 -24.97 -2.61 2.64
C ILE A 176 -24.34 -1.54 1.73
N PHE A 177 -23.02 -1.51 1.60
CA PHE A 177 -22.31 -0.58 0.69
C PHE A 177 -22.23 -1.06 -0.77
N SER A 178 -22.80 -2.24 -1.07
CA SER A 178 -22.84 -2.82 -2.42
C SER A 178 -24.23 -2.79 -3.07
N ALA A 179 -25.20 -2.08 -2.45
CA ALA A 179 -26.54 -1.83 -2.99
C ALA A 179 -26.71 -0.33 -3.28
#